data_AF-A0A940A5U1-F1
#
_entry.id   AF-A0A940A5U1-F1
#
_cell.length_a   1.000
_cell.length_b   1.000
_cell.length_c   1.000
_cell.angle_alpha   90.00
_cell.angle_beta   90.00
_cell.angle_gamma   90.00
#
_symmetry.space_group_name_H-M   'P 1'
#
loop_
_entity.id
_entity.type
_entity.pdbx_description
1 polymer ?
#
loop_
_entity_poly.entity_id
_entity_poly.type
_entity_poly.pdbx_seq_one_letter_code
_entity_poly.pdbx_strand_id
1 'polypeptide(L)'
;MTLQDFQNEIRTGIPDSLPSPKVYDKDINHAPKRKDILTPEQKKLALRNALRYFPQHLHAQLVEEFAQELHDYGRIYMYRYRPSYDIYARPIDEYPHRSRQAAAIMLMIQNNLDPRVAQHPHELIIYGGNGAIFQNWAQYRLVMKYLSEMTDEQTLVMYSGHPLGLFPSHKDAPRVVVTNGMVIPNYSKPDDWERMNALGVSQYGQMTAGSYMYIGPQGIVHGTTITVLNASRKIGGEIGGKLFVTAGLGGMSGAQPKAGNIAGVVSITAEINPAATQKRYDQGWVDEVHENLDELFVKVNEACAQKIAKSFAYQGNIVDLWEYCAEHNIQVDLGSDQTSLHNPWAGGYYPVGISFEEAKQM
;
A
#
# COMPACT_ATOMS: atom_id res chain seq x y z
N MET A 1 -21.71 16.86 3.84
CA MET A 1 -21.81 16.38 5.22
C MET A 1 -21.33 17.48 6.16
N THR A 2 -21.98 17.73 7.30
CA THR A 2 -21.50 18.72 8.29
C THR A 2 -20.43 18.14 9.22
N LEU A 3 -19.70 18.99 9.95
CA LEU A 3 -18.74 18.53 10.98
C LEU A 3 -19.43 17.66 12.05
N GLN A 4 -20.64 18.06 12.46
CA GLN A 4 -21.40 17.31 13.46
C GLN A 4 -21.78 15.91 12.96
N ASP A 5 -22.19 15.79 11.69
CA ASP A 5 -22.51 14.50 11.07
C ASP A 5 -21.28 13.58 11.04
N PHE A 6 -20.12 14.11 10.64
CA PHE A 6 -18.84 13.38 10.65
C PHE A 6 -18.50 12.86 12.05
N GLN A 7 -18.57 13.73 13.05
CA GLN A 7 -18.25 13.36 14.43
C GLN A 7 -19.24 12.32 15.00
N ASN A 8 -20.52 12.42 14.64
CA ASN A 8 -21.53 11.44 15.04
C ASN A 8 -21.30 10.09 14.36
N GLU A 9 -20.94 10.07 13.08
CA GLU A 9 -20.64 8.83 12.35
C GLU A 9 -19.44 8.10 12.95
N ILE A 10 -18.40 8.82 13.38
CA ILE A 10 -17.24 8.26 14.09
C ILE A 10 -17.66 7.60 15.43
N ARG A 11 -18.41 8.32 16.26
CA ARG A 11 -18.84 7.82 17.59
C ARG A 11 -19.81 6.64 17.50
N THR A 12 -20.55 6.52 16.41
CA THR A 12 -21.53 5.43 16.23
C THR A 12 -20.85 4.06 16.26
N GLY A 13 -19.67 3.92 15.65
CA GLY A 13 -19.06 2.61 15.43
C GLY A 13 -19.92 1.77 14.49
N ILE A 14 -20.36 0.58 14.95
CA ILE A 14 -21.28 -0.29 14.20
C ILE A 14 -22.72 0.18 14.42
N PRO A 15 -23.44 0.61 13.38
CA PRO A 15 -24.84 0.99 13.51
C PRO A 15 -25.74 -0.21 13.80
N ASP A 16 -26.79 0.00 14.60
CA ASP A 16 -27.76 -1.05 14.95
C ASP A 16 -28.70 -1.44 13.80
N SER A 17 -28.86 -0.54 12.83
CA SER A 17 -29.61 -0.76 11.59
C SER A 17 -28.66 -1.01 10.42
N LEU A 18 -29.08 -1.85 9.49
CA LEU A 18 -28.31 -2.16 8.28
C LEU A 18 -28.15 -0.91 7.40
N PRO A 19 -26.92 -0.40 7.16
CA PRO A 19 -26.70 0.72 6.26
C PRO A 19 -27.06 0.34 4.82
N SER A 20 -27.36 1.30 3.95
CA SER A 20 -27.56 1.01 2.53
C SER A 20 -26.30 0.37 1.90
N PRO A 21 -26.46 -0.55 0.91
CA PRO A 21 -25.33 -1.11 0.19
C PRO A 21 -24.49 0.00 -0.46
N LYS A 22 -23.17 -0.20 -0.54
CA LYS A 22 -22.27 0.73 -1.25
C LYS A 22 -22.15 0.29 -2.70
N VAL A 23 -22.27 1.25 -3.62
CA VAL A 23 -22.01 1.01 -5.04
C VAL A 23 -20.52 0.76 -5.24
N TYR A 24 -20.18 -0.21 -6.11
CA TYR A 24 -18.81 -0.48 -6.51
C TYR A 24 -18.29 0.65 -7.39
N ASP A 25 -17.19 1.27 -6.97
CA ASP A 25 -16.62 2.45 -7.60
C ASP A 25 -15.55 2.03 -8.61
N LYS A 26 -15.83 2.21 -9.91
CA LYS A 26 -14.93 1.76 -10.97
C LYS A 26 -13.75 2.71 -11.20
N ASP A 27 -13.80 3.91 -10.64
CA ASP A 27 -12.80 4.95 -10.88
C ASP A 27 -11.63 4.88 -9.89
N ILE A 28 -11.76 4.07 -8.83
CA ILE A 28 -10.69 3.81 -7.88
C ILE A 28 -9.96 2.49 -8.15
N ASN A 29 -8.69 2.44 -7.77
CA ASN A 29 -7.89 1.24 -7.92
C ASN A 29 -8.26 0.19 -6.86
N HIS A 30 -8.92 -0.89 -7.28
CA HIS A 30 -9.33 -1.98 -6.39
C HIS A 30 -8.29 -3.10 -6.30
N ALA A 31 -8.25 -3.77 -5.14
CA ALA A 31 -7.34 -4.90 -4.95
C ALA A 31 -7.75 -6.09 -5.85
N PRO A 32 -6.79 -6.86 -6.39
CA PRO A 32 -7.10 -8.06 -7.15
C PRO A 32 -7.79 -9.10 -6.26
N LYS A 33 -8.57 -9.99 -6.90
CA LYS A 33 -9.18 -11.15 -6.23
C LYS A 33 -8.11 -11.98 -5.53
N ARG A 34 -8.35 -12.32 -4.25
CA ARG A 34 -7.43 -13.14 -3.46
C ARG A 34 -7.62 -14.63 -3.73
N LYS A 35 -6.55 -15.40 -3.49
CA LYS A 35 -6.53 -16.86 -3.64
C LYS A 35 -7.66 -17.49 -2.81
N ASP A 36 -8.51 -18.29 -3.45
CA ASP A 36 -9.52 -19.11 -2.76
C ASP A 36 -8.86 -20.34 -2.13
N ILE A 37 -8.39 -20.19 -0.90
CA ILE A 37 -7.61 -21.20 -0.18
C ILE A 37 -8.40 -21.91 0.93
N LEU A 38 -9.62 -21.45 1.22
CA LEU A 38 -10.40 -21.96 2.35
C LEU A 38 -11.16 -23.24 1.96
N THR A 39 -11.13 -24.24 2.85
CA THR A 39 -12.03 -25.39 2.75
C THR A 39 -13.49 -24.98 3.03
N PRO A 40 -14.51 -25.78 2.68
CA PRO A 40 -15.91 -25.46 2.98
C PRO A 40 -16.18 -25.16 4.46
N GLU A 41 -15.57 -25.91 5.38
CA GLU A 41 -15.70 -25.66 6.82
C GLU A 41 -14.99 -24.37 7.25
N GLN A 42 -13.85 -24.04 6.64
CA GLN A 42 -13.16 -22.78 6.89
C GLN A 42 -13.94 -21.58 6.33
N LYS A 43 -14.64 -21.72 5.20
CA LYS A 43 -15.55 -20.68 4.68
C LYS A 43 -16.68 -20.41 5.67
N LYS A 44 -17.31 -21.46 6.24
CA LYS A 44 -18.30 -21.31 7.32
C LYS A 44 -17.71 -20.61 8.54
N LEU A 45 -16.48 -20.95 8.93
CA LEU A 45 -15.78 -20.28 10.03
C LEU A 45 -15.49 -18.80 9.73
N ALA A 46 -15.04 -18.47 8.52
CA ALA A 46 -14.82 -17.09 8.09
C ALA A 46 -16.10 -16.24 8.22
N LEU A 47 -17.24 -16.78 7.79
CA LEU A 47 -18.55 -16.12 7.94
C LEU A 47 -18.93 -15.91 9.42
N ARG A 48 -18.74 -16.94 10.27
CA ARG A 48 -18.97 -16.80 11.72
C ARG A 48 -18.05 -15.74 12.34
N ASN A 49 -16.78 -15.72 11.96
CA ASN A 49 -15.79 -14.74 12.41
C ASN A 49 -16.14 -13.31 11.94
N ALA A 50 -16.72 -13.15 10.76
CA ALA A 50 -17.21 -11.86 10.27
C ALA A 50 -18.45 -11.39 11.03
N LEU A 51 -19.40 -12.29 11.30
CA LEU A 51 -20.66 -11.96 11.99
C LEU A 51 -20.48 -11.54 13.45
N ARG A 52 -19.36 -11.86 14.10
CA ARG A 52 -19.08 -11.49 15.51
C ARG A 52 -19.14 -9.98 15.78
N TYR A 53 -18.96 -9.16 14.76
CA TYR A 53 -18.96 -7.70 14.87
C TYR A 53 -20.37 -7.09 14.89
N PHE A 54 -21.40 -7.87 14.58
CA PHE A 54 -22.75 -7.36 14.32
C PHE A 54 -23.78 -7.96 15.27
N PRO A 55 -24.84 -7.21 15.62
CA PRO A 55 -25.99 -7.74 16.34
C PRO A 55 -26.63 -8.94 15.64
N GLN A 56 -27.11 -9.92 16.42
CA GLN A 56 -27.66 -11.17 15.91
C GLN A 56 -28.83 -10.99 14.94
N HIS A 57 -29.66 -9.97 15.14
CA HIS A 57 -30.82 -9.71 14.26
C HIS A 57 -30.42 -9.31 12.82
N LEU A 58 -29.17 -8.90 12.59
CA LEU A 58 -28.65 -8.59 11.26
C LEU A 58 -27.99 -9.80 10.57
N HIS A 59 -27.75 -10.90 11.29
CA HIS A 59 -26.91 -12.00 10.78
C HIS A 59 -27.47 -12.67 9.53
N ALA A 60 -28.79 -12.86 9.44
CA ALA A 60 -29.42 -13.52 8.30
C ALA A 60 -29.20 -12.77 6.97
N GLN A 61 -29.17 -11.43 7.00
CA GLN A 61 -28.92 -10.63 5.80
C GLN A 61 -27.41 -10.51 5.52
N LEU A 62 -26.61 -10.32 6.57
CA LEU A 62 -25.16 -10.13 6.42
C LEU A 62 -24.44 -11.39 5.98
N VAL A 63 -24.91 -12.59 6.37
CA VAL A 63 -24.23 -13.84 6.01
C VAL A 63 -24.24 -14.09 4.50
N GLU A 64 -25.33 -13.76 3.81
CA GLU A 64 -25.43 -13.88 2.35
C GLU A 64 -24.47 -12.91 1.66
N GLU A 65 -24.44 -11.65 2.11
CA GLU A 65 -23.54 -10.63 1.58
C GLU A 65 -22.07 -10.98 1.82
N PHE A 66 -21.71 -11.43 3.02
CA PHE A 66 -20.34 -11.83 3.34
C PHE A 66 -19.91 -13.10 2.60
N ALA A 67 -20.83 -14.03 2.35
CA ALA A 67 -20.55 -15.19 1.50
C ALA A 67 -20.27 -14.77 0.06
N GLN A 68 -21.02 -13.79 -0.45
CA GLN A 68 -20.80 -13.23 -1.78
C GLN A 68 -19.46 -12.49 -1.87
N GLU A 69 -19.12 -11.64 -0.89
CA GLU A 69 -17.81 -10.98 -0.85
C GLU A 69 -16.65 -11.99 -0.82
N LEU A 70 -16.77 -13.04 0.03
CA LEU A 70 -15.75 -14.08 0.11
C LEU A 70 -15.58 -14.82 -1.22
N HIS A 71 -16.67 -15.07 -1.95
CA HIS A 71 -16.63 -15.69 -3.27
C HIS A 71 -15.98 -14.78 -4.33
N ASP A 72 -16.40 -13.52 -4.37
CA ASP A 72 -16.02 -12.59 -5.43
C ASP A 72 -14.58 -12.09 -5.26
N TYR A 73 -14.20 -11.79 -4.01
CA TYR A 73 -12.93 -11.13 -3.71
C TYR A 73 -11.93 -12.03 -2.98
N GLY A 74 -12.35 -13.20 -2.49
CA GLY A 74 -11.55 -14.05 -1.62
C GLY A 74 -11.38 -13.48 -0.19
N ARG A 75 -12.14 -12.43 0.14
CA ARG A 75 -12.10 -11.68 1.41
C ARG A 75 -13.47 -11.11 1.76
N ILE A 76 -13.69 -10.87 3.04
CA ILE A 76 -14.89 -10.21 3.56
C ILE A 76 -14.47 -8.83 4.06
N TYR A 77 -14.59 -7.82 3.20
CA TYR A 77 -14.22 -6.42 3.52
C TYR A 77 -15.33 -5.68 4.24
N MET A 78 -16.58 -6.18 4.15
CA MET A 78 -17.79 -5.58 4.72
C MET A 78 -18.07 -4.20 4.10
N TYR A 79 -18.07 -4.11 2.76
CA TYR A 79 -18.12 -2.84 2.03
C TYR A 79 -19.28 -1.94 2.45
N ARG A 80 -20.43 -2.52 2.80
CA ARG A 80 -21.60 -1.81 3.34
C ARG A 80 -21.26 -0.88 4.51
N TYR A 81 -20.28 -1.25 5.31
CA TYR A 81 -19.86 -0.51 6.51
C TYR A 81 -18.79 0.53 6.24
N ARG A 82 -18.33 0.72 5.00
CA ARG A 82 -17.49 1.87 4.64
C ARG A 82 -18.20 3.19 5.01
N PRO A 83 -17.54 4.17 5.65
CA PRO A 83 -18.19 5.42 6.03
C PRO A 83 -18.72 6.20 4.84
N SER A 84 -19.60 7.17 5.11
CA SER A 84 -20.15 8.06 4.08
C SER A 84 -19.42 9.40 3.94
N TYR A 85 -18.57 9.76 4.90
CA TYR A 85 -17.67 10.90 4.78
C TYR A 85 -16.45 10.58 3.90
N ASP A 86 -15.89 11.63 3.31
CA ASP A 86 -14.58 11.58 2.68
C ASP A 86 -13.49 11.30 3.71
N ILE A 87 -12.64 10.32 3.41
CA ILE A 87 -11.52 9.92 4.25
C ILE A 87 -10.28 10.68 3.82
N TYR A 88 -9.81 11.56 4.71
CA TYR A 88 -8.53 12.27 4.62
C TYR A 88 -8.12 12.75 6.01
N ALA A 89 -6.85 13.11 6.20
CA ALA A 89 -6.39 13.74 7.44
C ALA A 89 -6.98 15.14 7.62
N ARG A 90 -7.90 15.29 8.57
CA ARG A 90 -8.53 16.55 8.94
C ARG A 90 -7.69 17.30 10.00
N PRO A 91 -7.94 18.60 10.22
CA PRO A 91 -7.46 19.27 11.43
C PRO A 91 -7.82 18.46 12.68
N ILE A 92 -6.88 18.33 13.61
CA ILE A 92 -7.03 17.45 14.79
C ILE A 92 -8.27 17.77 15.63
N ASP A 93 -8.67 19.05 15.68
CA ASP A 93 -9.80 19.52 16.47
C ASP A 93 -11.17 19.21 15.82
N GLU A 94 -11.19 18.77 14.56
CA GLU A 94 -12.42 18.26 13.92
C GLU A 94 -12.79 16.85 14.39
N TYR A 95 -11.82 16.07 14.88
CA TYR A 95 -12.09 14.72 15.36
C TYR A 95 -12.79 14.76 16.72
N PRO A 96 -13.83 13.93 16.92
CA PRO A 96 -14.46 13.81 18.24
C PRO A 96 -13.49 13.09 19.18
N HIS A 97 -13.11 13.68 20.30
CA HIS A 97 -12.14 13.05 21.20
C HIS A 97 -12.32 13.44 22.67
N ARG A 98 -11.86 12.55 23.56
CA ARG A 98 -11.53 12.90 24.96
C ARG A 98 -10.02 13.00 25.18
N SER A 99 -9.25 12.14 24.49
CA SER A 99 -7.79 12.19 24.43
C SER A 99 -7.33 12.86 23.14
N ARG A 100 -6.52 13.92 23.23
CA ARG A 100 -5.91 14.56 22.04
C ARG A 100 -4.94 13.61 21.32
N GLN A 101 -4.27 12.74 22.04
CA GLN A 101 -3.39 11.72 21.44
C GLN A 101 -4.21 10.73 20.60
N ALA A 102 -5.38 10.31 21.06
CA ALA A 102 -6.28 9.46 20.27
C ALA A 102 -6.82 10.17 19.02
N ALA A 103 -7.08 11.49 19.09
CA ALA A 103 -7.43 12.29 17.93
C ALA A 103 -6.33 12.29 16.85
N ALA A 104 -5.06 12.44 17.27
CA ALA A 104 -3.92 12.34 16.35
C ALA A 104 -3.83 10.96 15.68
N ILE A 105 -4.15 9.87 16.39
CA ILE A 105 -4.16 8.53 15.82
C ILE A 105 -5.28 8.37 14.78
N MET A 106 -6.49 8.90 15.05
CA MET A 106 -7.58 8.91 14.07
C MET A 106 -7.20 9.68 12.80
N LEU A 107 -6.52 10.82 12.94
CA LEU A 107 -5.97 11.58 11.83
C LEU A 107 -5.04 10.72 10.98
N MET A 108 -4.10 10.03 11.62
CA MET A 108 -3.13 9.20 10.90
C MET A 108 -3.77 7.96 10.26
N ILE A 109 -4.78 7.37 10.89
CA ILE A 109 -5.58 6.28 10.29
C ILE A 109 -6.26 6.77 9.01
N GLN A 110 -6.89 7.96 9.04
CA GLN A 110 -7.53 8.53 7.86
C GLN A 110 -6.53 8.98 6.79
N ASN A 111 -5.33 9.45 7.18
CA ASN A 111 -4.24 9.69 6.23
C ASN A 111 -3.87 8.42 5.47
N ASN A 112 -3.69 7.30 6.18
CA ASN A 112 -3.37 6.02 5.54
C ASN A 112 -4.44 5.60 4.53
N LEU A 113 -5.72 5.80 4.86
CA LEU A 113 -6.87 5.42 4.03
C LEU A 113 -7.31 6.49 3.01
N ASP A 114 -6.62 7.63 2.95
CA ASP A 114 -6.92 8.67 1.97
C ASP A 114 -6.76 8.11 0.55
N PRO A 115 -7.73 8.27 -0.36
CA PRO A 115 -7.62 7.77 -1.74
C PRO A 115 -6.41 8.30 -2.52
N ARG A 116 -5.82 9.43 -2.09
CA ARG A 116 -4.59 9.99 -2.66
C ARG A 116 -3.32 9.30 -2.15
N VAL A 117 -3.43 8.55 -1.06
CA VAL A 117 -2.31 7.90 -0.34
C VAL A 117 -2.37 6.38 -0.48
N ALA A 118 -3.52 5.77 -0.19
CA ALA A 118 -3.71 4.33 -0.19
C ALA A 118 -3.66 3.73 -1.61
N GLN A 119 -3.07 2.55 -1.74
CA GLN A 119 -3.04 1.81 -3.00
C GLN A 119 -4.43 1.26 -3.39
N HIS A 120 -5.16 0.67 -2.43
CA HIS A 120 -6.53 0.17 -2.62
C HIS A 120 -7.40 0.62 -1.42
N PRO A 121 -7.89 1.87 -1.44
CA PRO A 121 -8.53 2.49 -0.27
C PRO A 121 -9.79 1.74 0.20
N HIS A 122 -10.59 1.20 -0.73
CA HIS A 122 -11.83 0.49 -0.36
C HIS A 122 -11.58 -0.90 0.24
N GLU A 123 -10.44 -1.51 -0.03
CA GLU A 123 -9.99 -2.79 0.56
C GLU A 123 -9.05 -2.59 1.76
N LEU A 124 -8.92 -1.35 2.24
CA LEU A 124 -8.11 -0.98 3.40
C LEU A 124 -6.62 -1.33 3.24
N ILE A 125 -6.12 -1.36 1.99
CA ILE A 125 -4.72 -1.64 1.66
C ILE A 125 -3.98 -0.36 1.31
N ILE A 126 -2.89 -0.11 2.02
CA ILE A 126 -2.14 1.13 1.95
C ILE A 126 -1.04 1.04 0.90
N TYR A 127 -0.21 0.00 0.95
CA TYR A 127 0.86 -0.23 -0.04
C TYR A 127 1.35 -1.68 -0.03
N GLY A 128 2.24 -2.03 -0.96
CA GLY A 128 2.82 -3.38 -1.08
C GLY A 128 1.84 -4.43 -1.59
N GLY A 129 0.72 -4.03 -2.20
CA GLY A 129 -0.31 -4.92 -2.77
C GLY A 129 -1.22 -5.60 -1.75
N ASN A 130 -0.79 -5.79 -0.51
CA ASN A 130 -1.59 -6.40 0.56
C ASN A 130 -1.32 -5.84 1.97
N GLY A 131 -0.48 -4.80 2.10
CA GLY A 131 -0.22 -4.13 3.37
C GLY A 131 -1.45 -3.37 3.85
N ALA A 132 -2.22 -3.98 4.74
CA ALA A 132 -3.52 -3.51 5.18
C ALA A 132 -3.47 -2.77 6.52
N ILE A 133 -4.36 -1.81 6.68
CA ILE A 133 -4.57 -1.11 7.95
C ILE A 133 -5.55 -1.88 8.86
N PHE A 134 -6.60 -2.44 8.27
CA PHE A 134 -7.61 -3.29 8.92
C PHE A 134 -8.05 -4.39 7.95
N GLN A 135 -8.61 -5.47 8.47
CA GLN A 135 -9.11 -6.59 7.68
C GLN A 135 -10.45 -6.26 7.01
N ASN A 136 -11.25 -5.38 7.62
CA ASN A 136 -12.58 -5.01 7.17
C ASN A 136 -13.04 -3.68 7.75
N TRP A 137 -14.13 -3.13 7.21
CA TRP A 137 -14.70 -1.84 7.61
C TRP A 137 -15.35 -1.85 8.99
N ALA A 138 -15.74 -3.01 9.54
CA ALA A 138 -16.23 -3.07 10.92
C ALA A 138 -15.12 -2.77 11.93
N GLN A 139 -13.91 -3.28 11.69
CA GLN A 139 -12.73 -2.98 12.50
C GLN A 139 -12.41 -1.48 12.46
N TYR A 140 -12.41 -0.86 11.27
CA TYR A 140 -12.25 0.59 11.13
C TYR A 140 -13.26 1.34 12.01
N ARG A 141 -14.56 1.03 11.87
CA ARG A 141 -15.62 1.72 12.62
C ARG A 141 -15.45 1.60 14.14
N LEU A 142 -15.15 0.40 14.63
CA LEU A 142 -14.94 0.16 16.06
C LEU A 142 -13.69 0.88 16.58
N VAL A 143 -12.59 0.88 15.83
CA VAL A 143 -11.37 1.61 16.20
C VAL A 143 -11.62 3.10 16.29
N MET A 144 -12.26 3.69 15.28
CA MET A 144 -12.59 5.13 15.28
C MET A 144 -13.51 5.48 16.46
N LYS A 145 -14.50 4.64 16.77
CA LYS A 145 -15.34 4.79 17.96
C LYS A 145 -14.53 4.77 19.25
N TYR A 146 -13.72 3.72 19.47
CA TYR A 146 -12.94 3.59 20.70
C TYR A 146 -11.95 4.75 20.88
N LEU A 147 -11.27 5.17 19.81
CA LEU A 147 -10.37 6.33 19.86
C LEU A 147 -11.11 7.64 20.18
N SER A 148 -12.36 7.78 19.73
CA SER A 148 -13.16 8.99 20.03
C SER A 148 -13.61 9.08 21.50
N GLU A 149 -13.72 7.95 22.19
CA GLU A 149 -14.29 7.85 23.54
C GLU A 149 -13.25 7.61 24.64
N MET A 150 -12.06 7.09 24.28
CA MET A 150 -11.04 6.72 25.26
C MET A 150 -10.43 7.92 25.99
N THR A 151 -10.05 7.70 27.24
CA THR A 151 -9.30 8.68 28.04
C THR A 151 -7.79 8.48 27.91
N ASP A 152 -7.00 9.40 28.47
CA ASP A 152 -5.55 9.25 28.57
C ASP A 152 -5.12 8.16 29.59
N GLU A 153 -6.05 7.49 30.26
CA GLU A 153 -5.76 6.40 31.21
C GLU A 153 -6.22 5.05 30.67
N GLN A 154 -6.35 4.95 29.35
CA GLN A 154 -6.69 3.72 28.65
C GLN A 154 -5.71 3.45 27.52
N THR A 155 -5.62 2.17 27.14
CA THR A 155 -4.91 1.68 25.97
C THR A 155 -5.85 0.80 25.14
N LEU A 156 -5.98 1.12 23.86
CA LEU A 156 -6.64 0.28 22.87
C LEU A 156 -5.70 -0.83 22.43
N VAL A 157 -6.12 -2.08 22.60
CA VAL A 157 -5.32 -3.25 22.22
C VAL A 157 -5.79 -3.78 20.87
N MET A 158 -4.88 -3.82 19.90
CA MET A 158 -5.16 -4.22 18.51
C MET A 158 -4.54 -5.57 18.16
N TYR A 159 -5.38 -6.49 17.70
CA TYR A 159 -5.03 -7.85 17.27
C TYR A 159 -5.16 -7.96 15.75
N SER A 160 -4.07 -7.67 15.03
CA SER A 160 -4.03 -7.71 13.56
C SER A 160 -5.20 -6.97 12.90
N GLY A 161 -5.51 -5.76 13.38
CA GLY A 161 -6.65 -4.96 12.93
C GLY A 161 -7.92 -5.13 13.78
N HIS A 162 -8.12 -6.25 14.49
CA HIS A 162 -9.25 -6.40 15.40
C HIS A 162 -9.05 -5.55 16.67
N PRO A 163 -9.96 -4.61 16.99
CA PRO A 163 -9.89 -3.87 18.24
C PRO A 163 -10.44 -4.73 19.38
N LEU A 164 -9.55 -5.36 20.16
CA LEU A 164 -9.94 -6.21 21.29
C LEU A 164 -10.73 -5.40 22.34
N GLY A 165 -10.31 -4.16 22.57
CA GLY A 165 -11.01 -3.24 23.45
C GLY A 165 -10.09 -2.22 24.11
N LEU A 166 -10.70 -1.35 24.92
CA LEU A 166 -10.02 -0.39 25.78
C LEU A 166 -9.77 -1.02 27.15
N PHE A 167 -8.51 -1.01 27.56
CA PHE A 167 -8.08 -1.53 28.87
C PHE A 167 -7.51 -0.39 29.71
N PRO A 168 -7.73 -0.38 31.05
CA PRO A 168 -7.11 0.60 31.93
C PRO A 168 -5.58 0.57 31.82
N SER A 169 -4.97 1.76 31.81
CA SER A 169 -3.53 1.97 31.82
C SER A 169 -3.18 3.26 32.58
N HIS A 170 -2.24 4.06 32.10
CA HIS A 170 -1.85 5.34 32.71
C HIS A 170 -1.47 6.36 31.63
N LYS A 171 -1.36 7.65 32.01
CA LYS A 171 -1.15 8.77 31.07
C LYS A 171 0.06 8.62 30.16
N ASP A 172 1.15 8.06 30.68
CA ASP A 172 2.39 7.84 29.92
C ASP A 172 2.42 6.53 29.11
N ALA A 173 1.39 5.68 29.23
CA ALA A 173 1.28 4.46 28.43
C ALA A 173 0.92 4.79 26.97
N PRO A 174 1.25 3.90 26.01
CA PRO A 174 0.74 4.03 24.64
C PRO A 174 -0.79 4.03 24.62
N ARG A 175 -1.40 4.96 23.87
CA ARG A 175 -2.86 4.95 23.63
C ARG A 175 -3.30 3.74 22.81
N VAL A 176 -2.42 3.21 21.97
CA VAL A 176 -2.70 2.02 21.15
C VAL A 176 -1.47 1.11 21.15
N VAL A 177 -1.69 -0.18 21.34
CA VAL A 177 -0.68 -1.23 21.11
C VAL A 177 -1.14 -2.08 19.94
N VAL A 178 -0.32 -2.11 18.88
CA VAL A 178 -0.68 -2.78 17.62
C VAL A 178 0.21 -3.97 17.35
N THR A 179 -0.43 -5.11 17.11
CA THR A 179 0.20 -6.30 16.50
C THR A 179 -0.41 -6.54 15.13
N ASN A 180 0.40 -6.95 14.15
CA ASN A 180 -0.06 -7.32 12.81
C ASN A 180 0.68 -8.57 12.35
N GLY A 181 -0.05 -9.63 11.99
CA GLY A 181 0.57 -10.82 11.40
C GLY A 181 1.36 -11.68 12.39
N MET A 182 1.21 -11.45 13.70
CA MET A 182 1.91 -12.25 14.72
C MET A 182 1.31 -13.65 14.75
N VAL A 183 2.15 -14.66 14.51
CA VAL A 183 1.75 -16.06 14.38
C VAL A 183 2.79 -16.97 15.02
N ILE A 184 2.39 -18.19 15.37
CA ILE A 184 3.33 -19.23 15.82
C ILE A 184 4.27 -19.53 14.64
N PRO A 185 5.61 -19.54 14.82
CA PRO A 185 6.57 -19.60 13.70
C PRO A 185 6.34 -20.72 12.68
N ASN A 186 5.91 -21.90 13.13
CA ASN A 186 5.63 -23.05 12.26
C ASN A 186 4.45 -22.84 11.28
N TYR A 187 3.65 -21.79 11.48
CA TYR A 187 2.46 -21.45 10.70
C TYR A 187 2.58 -20.06 10.04
N SER A 188 3.80 -19.66 9.68
CA SER A 188 4.11 -18.34 9.09
C SER A 188 4.42 -18.42 7.59
N LYS A 189 4.00 -19.48 6.88
CA LYS A 189 4.19 -19.61 5.43
C LYS A 189 3.18 -18.73 4.67
N PRO A 190 3.45 -18.39 3.39
CA PRO A 190 2.54 -17.56 2.59
C PRO A 190 1.09 -18.05 2.59
N ASP A 191 0.86 -19.35 2.40
CA ASP A 191 -0.49 -19.95 2.38
C ASP A 191 -1.15 -19.97 3.77
N ASP A 192 -0.38 -20.03 4.86
CA ASP A 192 -0.92 -19.91 6.21
C ASP A 192 -1.45 -18.49 6.45
N TRP A 193 -0.68 -17.50 6.01
CA TRP A 193 -1.08 -16.10 6.09
C TRP A 193 -2.33 -15.81 5.25
N GLU A 194 -2.36 -16.25 3.99
CA GLU A 194 -3.53 -16.09 3.09
C GLU A 194 -4.79 -16.66 3.73
N ARG A 195 -4.68 -17.87 4.31
CA ARG A 195 -5.78 -18.54 5.01
C ARG A 195 -6.23 -17.78 6.26
N MET A 196 -5.30 -17.34 7.10
CA MET A 196 -5.63 -16.59 8.33
C MET A 196 -6.28 -15.23 8.02
N ASN A 197 -5.87 -14.59 6.94
CA ASN A 197 -6.46 -13.33 6.48
C ASN A 197 -7.89 -13.55 5.96
N ALA A 198 -8.12 -14.55 5.11
CA ALA A 198 -9.46 -14.91 4.65
C ALA A 198 -10.40 -15.34 5.80
N LEU A 199 -9.87 -15.98 6.84
CA LEU A 199 -10.61 -16.35 8.06
C LEU A 199 -10.94 -15.15 8.96
N GLY A 200 -10.36 -13.97 8.73
CA GLY A 200 -10.58 -12.80 9.58
C GLY A 200 -9.85 -12.87 10.94
N VAL A 201 -8.72 -13.58 11.02
CA VAL A 201 -7.95 -13.76 12.27
C VAL A 201 -6.55 -13.13 12.24
N SER A 202 -6.07 -12.70 11.07
CA SER A 202 -4.77 -12.02 10.93
C SER A 202 -4.73 -11.11 9.71
N GLN A 203 -3.73 -10.25 9.61
CA GLN A 203 -3.48 -9.41 8.44
C GLN A 203 -1.99 -9.14 8.26
N TYR A 204 -1.57 -8.75 7.06
CA TYR A 204 -0.24 -8.21 6.84
C TYR A 204 -0.30 -6.69 6.96
N GLY A 205 0.26 -6.14 8.04
CA GLY A 205 0.30 -4.69 8.27
C GLY A 205 1.51 -4.00 7.65
N GLN A 206 2.36 -4.77 6.97
CA GLN A 206 3.70 -4.38 6.57
C GLN A 206 4.42 -3.55 7.67
N MET A 207 4.99 -2.37 7.34
CA MET A 207 5.65 -1.49 8.30
C MET A 207 4.72 -0.37 8.75
N THR A 208 4.33 0.51 7.84
CA THR A 208 3.59 1.76 8.14
C THR A 208 2.10 1.70 7.83
N ALA A 209 1.65 0.64 7.16
CA ALA A 209 0.25 0.44 6.79
C ALA A 209 -0.59 0.11 8.03
N GLY A 210 -0.22 -0.95 8.74
CA GLY A 210 -0.89 -1.42 9.94
C GLY A 210 -0.50 -0.70 11.22
N SER A 211 0.47 0.23 11.18
CA SER A 211 0.90 1.05 12.32
C SER A 211 0.46 2.52 12.21
N TYR A 212 -0.33 2.86 11.19
CA TYR A 212 -0.98 4.16 11.04
C TYR A 212 0.01 5.31 10.87
N MET A 213 1.02 5.16 10.01
CA MET A 213 2.03 6.22 9.82
C MET A 213 2.63 6.27 8.41
N TYR A 214 1.89 5.84 7.40
CA TYR A 214 2.35 5.91 6.01
C TYR A 214 2.10 7.31 5.44
N ILE A 215 3.15 8.00 5.02
CA ILE A 215 3.10 9.41 4.58
C ILE A 215 3.28 9.57 3.07
N GLY A 216 2.85 8.56 2.32
CA GLY A 216 3.07 8.49 0.89
C GLY A 216 4.52 8.16 0.53
N PRO A 217 4.91 8.41 -0.73
CA PRO A 217 6.15 7.83 -1.27
C PRO A 217 7.41 8.66 -0.95
N GLN A 218 7.28 9.80 -0.25
CA GLN A 218 8.42 10.65 0.14
C GLN A 218 9.49 9.91 0.96
N GLY A 219 9.09 8.98 1.82
CA GLY A 219 10.03 8.19 2.63
C GLY A 219 10.94 7.33 1.76
N ILE A 220 10.41 6.80 0.66
CA ILE A 220 11.19 6.01 -0.30
C ILE A 220 12.08 6.91 -1.15
N VAL A 221 11.61 8.08 -1.60
CA VAL A 221 12.45 9.06 -2.32
C VAL A 221 13.69 9.40 -1.48
N HIS A 222 13.51 9.73 -0.20
CA HIS A 222 14.62 10.01 0.70
C HIS A 222 15.54 8.78 0.89
N GLY A 223 14.97 7.61 1.20
CA GLY A 223 15.75 6.38 1.39
C GLY A 223 16.60 6.01 0.16
N THR A 224 16.00 6.03 -1.03
CA THR A 224 16.70 5.73 -2.29
C THR A 224 17.75 6.80 -2.60
N THR A 225 17.49 8.07 -2.32
CA THR A 225 18.50 9.15 -2.49
C THR A 225 19.74 8.84 -1.65
N ILE A 226 19.56 8.48 -0.38
CA ILE A 226 20.66 8.10 0.50
C ILE A 226 21.39 6.85 -0.02
N THR A 227 20.67 5.86 -0.55
CA THR A 227 21.28 4.67 -1.16
C THR A 227 22.17 5.04 -2.36
N VAL A 228 21.66 5.82 -3.31
CA VAL A 228 22.42 6.24 -4.51
C VAL A 228 23.63 7.08 -4.13
N LEU A 229 23.49 8.01 -3.18
CA LEU A 229 24.60 8.82 -2.67
C LEU A 229 25.69 7.96 -2.00
N ASN A 230 25.30 6.95 -1.21
CA ASN A 230 26.26 6.04 -0.58
C ASN A 230 26.94 5.11 -1.60
N ALA A 231 26.19 4.58 -2.57
CA ALA A 231 26.74 3.76 -3.63
C ALA A 231 27.75 4.58 -4.46
N SER A 232 27.39 5.82 -4.81
CA SER A 232 28.28 6.77 -5.50
C SER A 232 29.55 7.09 -4.72
N ARG A 233 29.46 7.27 -3.39
CA ARG A 233 30.63 7.46 -2.52
C ARG A 233 31.52 6.23 -2.46
N LYS A 234 30.93 5.03 -2.41
CA LYS A 234 31.66 3.76 -2.31
C LYS A 234 32.54 3.49 -3.53
N ILE A 235 32.06 3.83 -4.73
CA ILE A 235 32.85 3.71 -5.96
C ILE A 235 33.83 4.88 -6.19
N GLY A 236 33.72 5.95 -5.38
CA GLY A 236 34.57 7.13 -5.49
C GLY A 236 34.28 7.99 -6.73
N GLY A 237 35.04 9.06 -6.92
CA GLY A 237 34.87 9.99 -8.05
C GLY A 237 33.71 10.97 -7.91
N GLU A 238 33.59 11.88 -8.88
CA GLU A 238 32.54 12.89 -8.95
C GLU A 238 31.16 12.25 -9.18
N ILE A 239 30.09 12.80 -8.60
CA ILE A 239 28.74 12.24 -8.75
C ILE A 239 28.09 12.70 -10.07
N GLY A 240 28.32 13.95 -10.45
CA GLY A 240 27.77 14.51 -11.69
C GLY A 240 28.25 13.73 -12.90
N GLY A 241 27.30 13.30 -13.73
CA GLY A 241 27.55 12.52 -14.94
C GLY A 241 27.61 11.00 -14.75
N LYS A 242 27.47 10.48 -13.53
CA LYS A 242 27.33 9.04 -13.31
C LYS A 242 26.01 8.52 -13.85
N LEU A 243 26.06 7.35 -14.49
CA LEU A 243 24.88 6.64 -14.99
C LEU A 243 24.40 5.59 -13.99
N PHE A 244 23.15 5.73 -13.54
CA PHE A 244 22.44 4.79 -12.68
C PHE A 244 21.33 4.07 -13.47
N VAL A 245 21.45 2.76 -13.65
CA VAL A 245 20.43 1.93 -14.33
C VAL A 245 19.71 1.05 -13.32
N THR A 246 18.38 1.04 -13.37
CA THR A 246 17.51 0.24 -12.51
C THR A 246 16.18 -0.11 -13.19
N ALA A 247 15.28 -0.78 -12.47
CA ALA A 247 13.98 -1.22 -12.96
C ALA A 247 12.83 -0.99 -11.98
N GLY A 248 11.64 -0.88 -12.55
CA GLY A 248 10.36 -0.75 -11.88
C GLY A 248 9.97 0.70 -11.58
N LEU A 249 8.75 1.08 -11.97
CA LEU A 249 8.11 2.35 -11.65
C LEU A 249 6.82 2.16 -10.81
N GLY A 250 6.73 1.02 -10.12
CA GLY A 250 5.66 0.67 -9.20
C GLY A 250 5.61 1.55 -7.94
N GLY A 251 4.93 1.09 -6.89
CA GLY A 251 4.64 1.88 -5.68
C GLY A 251 5.89 2.49 -5.01
N MET A 252 6.89 1.66 -4.72
CA MET A 252 8.16 2.09 -4.12
C MET A 252 9.22 2.40 -5.19
N SER A 253 9.33 1.56 -6.22
CA SER A 253 10.37 1.66 -7.24
C SER A 253 10.23 2.89 -8.15
N GLY A 254 9.01 3.44 -8.27
CA GLY A 254 8.77 4.72 -8.93
C GLY A 254 9.49 5.93 -8.32
N ALA A 255 9.99 5.83 -7.09
CA ALA A 255 10.78 6.89 -6.45
C ALA A 255 12.23 6.99 -6.96
N GLN A 256 12.74 5.95 -7.64
CA GLN A 256 14.13 5.87 -8.09
C GLN A 256 14.53 7.00 -9.05
N PRO A 257 13.74 7.35 -10.09
CA PRO A 257 13.99 8.52 -10.93
C PRO A 257 14.22 9.82 -10.14
N LYS A 258 13.27 10.17 -9.27
CA LYS A 258 13.34 11.39 -8.47
C LYS A 258 14.53 11.39 -7.50
N ALA A 259 14.82 10.23 -6.91
CA ALA A 259 15.97 10.05 -6.04
C ALA A 259 17.30 10.21 -6.81
N GLY A 260 17.38 9.72 -8.06
CA GLY A 260 18.52 9.93 -8.94
C GLY A 260 18.77 11.41 -9.21
N ASN A 261 17.71 12.16 -9.55
CA ASN A 261 17.80 13.61 -9.74
C ASN A 261 18.31 14.35 -8.49
N ILE A 262 17.77 14.03 -7.31
CA ILE A 262 18.21 14.66 -6.05
C ILE A 262 19.65 14.26 -5.71
N ALA A 263 20.04 13.02 -5.98
CA ALA A 263 21.40 12.54 -5.77
C ALA A 263 22.40 13.17 -6.76
N GLY A 264 21.94 13.71 -7.88
CA GLY A 264 22.78 14.38 -8.89
C GLY A 264 23.31 13.46 -9.98
N VAL A 265 22.70 12.27 -10.18
CA VAL A 265 23.09 11.31 -11.22
C VAL A 265 22.17 11.40 -12.42
N VAL A 266 22.62 10.84 -13.55
CA VAL A 266 21.74 10.50 -14.67
C VAL A 266 21.18 9.12 -14.41
N SER A 267 19.85 8.94 -14.50
CA SER A 267 19.24 7.63 -14.23
C SER A 267 18.37 7.12 -15.36
N ILE A 268 18.44 5.82 -15.65
CA ILE A 268 17.48 5.11 -16.50
C ILE A 268 16.71 4.10 -15.64
N THR A 269 15.38 4.17 -15.66
CA THR A 269 14.52 3.16 -15.02
C THR A 269 13.67 2.45 -16.07
N ALA A 270 13.90 1.15 -16.27
CA ALA A 270 13.07 0.35 -17.16
C ALA A 270 11.73 -0.04 -16.50
N GLU A 271 10.63 0.09 -17.23
CA GLU A 271 9.29 -0.34 -16.81
C GLU A 271 8.48 -0.82 -18.00
N ILE A 272 7.93 -2.02 -17.89
CA ILE A 272 7.15 -2.65 -18.96
C ILE A 272 5.67 -2.27 -18.89
N ASN A 273 5.16 -1.86 -17.73
CA ASN A 273 3.78 -1.43 -17.55
C ASN A 273 3.60 0.06 -17.92
N PRO A 274 2.96 0.39 -19.06
CA PRO A 274 2.81 1.77 -19.51
C PRO A 274 2.02 2.65 -18.53
N ALA A 275 1.07 2.06 -17.79
CA ALA A 275 0.30 2.82 -16.80
C ALA A 275 1.18 3.27 -15.62
N ALA A 276 2.18 2.47 -15.23
CA ALA A 276 3.12 2.86 -14.19
C ALA A 276 4.05 3.97 -14.68
N THR A 277 4.60 3.83 -15.89
CA THR A 277 5.45 4.85 -16.52
C THR A 277 4.73 6.19 -16.67
N GLN A 278 3.56 6.19 -17.31
CA GLN A 278 2.77 7.40 -17.53
C GLN A 278 2.45 8.11 -16.21
N LYS A 279 2.03 7.34 -15.19
CA LYS A 279 1.75 7.88 -13.86
C LYS A 279 2.96 8.58 -13.24
N ARG A 280 4.18 8.07 -13.40
CA ARG A 280 5.39 8.71 -12.85
C ARG A 280 5.84 9.91 -13.66
N TYR A 281 5.64 9.88 -14.96
CA TYR A 281 5.87 11.02 -15.82
C TYR A 281 4.92 12.19 -15.48
N ASP A 282 3.61 11.92 -15.37
CA ASP A 282 2.59 12.93 -15.01
C ASP A 282 2.84 13.55 -13.62
N GLN A 283 3.48 12.80 -12.72
CA GLN A 283 3.88 13.28 -11.39
C GLN A 283 5.13 14.17 -11.40
N GLY A 284 5.83 14.30 -12.53
CA GLY A 284 7.14 14.95 -12.61
C GLY A 284 8.23 14.20 -11.82
N TRP A 285 8.09 12.88 -11.72
CA TRP A 285 9.06 12.00 -11.08
C TRP A 285 10.08 11.46 -12.07
N VAL A 286 9.64 11.24 -13.31
CA VAL A 286 10.46 10.95 -14.49
C VAL A 286 10.49 12.20 -15.36
N ASP A 287 11.64 12.57 -15.92
CA ASP A 287 11.77 13.76 -16.77
C ASP A 287 11.49 13.46 -18.25
N GLU A 288 11.89 12.28 -18.75
CA GLU A 288 11.64 11.84 -20.13
C GLU A 288 11.30 10.35 -20.21
N VAL A 289 10.45 9.98 -21.17
CA VAL A 289 10.06 8.59 -21.46
C VAL A 289 10.48 8.24 -22.88
N HIS A 290 11.12 7.08 -23.06
CA HIS A 290 11.61 6.60 -24.34
C HIS A 290 11.22 5.12 -24.54
N GLU A 291 10.82 4.77 -25.76
CA GLU A 291 10.56 3.37 -26.18
C GLU A 291 11.70 2.80 -27.02
N ASN A 292 12.53 3.66 -27.62
CA ASN A 292 13.66 3.27 -28.45
C ASN A 292 14.98 3.50 -27.69
N LEU A 293 15.81 2.46 -27.62
CA LEU A 293 17.08 2.50 -26.88
C LEU A 293 18.13 3.38 -27.57
N ASP A 294 18.18 3.43 -28.90
CA ASP A 294 19.11 4.29 -29.64
C ASP A 294 18.83 5.78 -29.35
N GLU A 295 17.56 6.19 -29.41
CA GLU A 295 17.13 7.55 -29.09
C GLU A 295 17.38 7.91 -27.62
N LEU A 296 17.09 6.97 -26.71
CA LEU A 296 17.33 7.12 -25.28
C LEU A 296 18.83 7.37 -24.99
N PHE A 297 19.72 6.55 -25.56
CA PHE A 297 21.14 6.66 -25.25
C PHE A 297 21.82 7.88 -25.86
N VAL A 298 21.29 8.46 -26.94
CA VAL A 298 21.69 9.81 -27.38
C VAL A 298 21.49 10.82 -26.25
N LYS A 299 20.30 10.83 -25.63
CA LYS A 299 19.96 11.77 -24.55
C LYS A 299 20.67 11.50 -23.23
N VAL A 300 20.84 10.23 -22.88
CA VAL A 300 21.59 9.83 -21.69
C VAL A 300 23.05 10.27 -21.81
N ASN A 301 23.70 10.03 -22.95
CA ASN A 301 25.10 10.41 -23.17
C ASN A 301 25.28 11.93 -23.12
N GLU A 302 24.35 12.70 -23.72
CA GLU A 302 24.32 14.17 -23.61
C GLU A 302 24.25 14.62 -22.15
N ALA A 303 23.31 14.06 -21.36
CA ALA A 303 23.14 14.41 -19.95
C ALA A 303 24.35 14.02 -19.09
N CYS A 304 24.93 12.84 -19.31
CA CYS A 304 26.12 12.38 -18.61
C CYS A 304 27.32 13.28 -18.88
N ALA A 305 27.57 13.62 -20.16
CA ALA A 305 28.68 14.48 -20.56
C ALA A 305 28.55 15.91 -19.99
N GLN A 306 27.32 16.44 -19.94
CA GLN A 306 27.03 17.76 -19.37
C GLN A 306 26.90 17.74 -17.84
N LYS A 307 26.94 16.55 -17.21
CA LYS A 307 26.73 16.34 -15.78
C LYS A 307 25.40 16.90 -15.27
N ILE A 308 24.37 16.83 -16.09
CA ILE A 308 23.02 17.30 -15.75
C ILE A 308 22.25 16.13 -15.15
N ALA A 309 21.87 16.25 -13.89
CA ALA A 309 21.00 15.27 -13.23
C ALA A 309 19.66 15.21 -13.97
N LYS A 310 19.33 14.02 -14.49
CA LYS A 310 18.14 13.80 -15.31
C LYS A 310 17.72 12.35 -15.27
N SER A 311 16.41 12.14 -15.21
CA SER A 311 15.81 10.82 -15.13
C SER A 311 15.06 10.45 -16.41
N PHE A 312 15.36 9.27 -16.91
CA PHE A 312 14.77 8.68 -18.10
C PHE A 312 14.02 7.41 -17.70
N ALA A 313 12.82 7.22 -18.22
CA ALA A 313 12.15 5.93 -18.21
C ALA A 313 12.32 5.25 -19.56
N TYR A 314 12.71 3.98 -19.53
CA TYR A 314 12.64 3.12 -20.71
C TYR A 314 11.36 2.29 -20.63
N GLN A 315 10.44 2.51 -21.59
CA GLN A 315 9.19 1.78 -21.69
C GLN A 315 9.44 0.42 -22.36
N GLY A 316 9.94 -0.54 -21.58
CA GLY A 316 10.36 -1.85 -22.06
C GLY A 316 10.87 -2.73 -20.93
N ASN A 317 11.45 -3.90 -21.27
CA ASN A 317 11.98 -4.81 -20.28
C ASN A 317 13.39 -4.38 -19.83
N ILE A 318 13.69 -4.53 -18.54
CA ILE A 318 15.04 -4.26 -18.00
C ILE A 318 16.10 -5.16 -18.65
N VAL A 319 15.74 -6.37 -19.07
CA VAL A 319 16.67 -7.29 -19.74
C VAL A 319 17.11 -6.71 -21.08
N ASP A 320 16.19 -6.19 -21.90
CA ASP A 320 16.51 -5.56 -23.19
C ASP A 320 17.49 -4.38 -23.00
N LEU A 321 17.27 -3.57 -21.96
CA LEU A 321 18.14 -2.44 -21.62
C LEU A 321 19.55 -2.90 -21.22
N TRP A 322 19.66 -3.97 -20.43
CA TRP A 322 20.97 -4.52 -20.04
C TRP A 322 21.71 -5.17 -21.20
N GLU A 323 21.01 -5.93 -22.05
CA GLU A 323 21.57 -6.54 -23.25
C GLU A 323 22.08 -5.46 -24.21
N TYR A 324 21.30 -4.39 -24.43
CA TYR A 324 21.73 -3.25 -25.23
C TYR A 324 22.99 -2.58 -24.66
N CYS A 325 23.04 -2.33 -23.35
CA CYS A 325 24.24 -1.78 -22.69
C CYS A 325 25.48 -2.65 -22.94
N ALA A 326 25.32 -3.98 -22.83
CA ALA A 326 26.42 -4.93 -23.02
C ALA A 326 26.91 -4.98 -24.47
N GLU A 327 25.99 -5.06 -25.44
CA GLU A 327 26.31 -5.09 -26.87
C GLU A 327 27.04 -3.82 -27.33
N HIS A 328 26.64 -2.66 -26.78
CA HIS A 328 27.19 -1.35 -27.15
C HIS A 328 28.34 -0.90 -26.24
N ASN A 329 28.80 -1.73 -25.30
CA ASN A 329 29.85 -1.41 -24.33
C ASN A 329 29.61 -0.11 -23.54
N ILE A 330 28.36 0.12 -23.13
CA ILE A 330 27.96 1.31 -22.38
C ILE A 330 28.45 1.18 -20.95
N GLN A 331 29.18 2.19 -20.48
CA GLN A 331 29.61 2.26 -19.08
C GLN A 331 28.43 2.68 -18.18
N VAL A 332 28.01 1.75 -17.32
CA VAL A 332 27.05 2.01 -16.24
C VAL A 332 27.80 2.04 -14.92
N ASP A 333 27.76 3.18 -14.22
CA ASP A 333 28.48 3.34 -12.95
C ASP A 333 27.77 2.64 -11.78
N LEU A 334 26.43 2.61 -11.82
CA LEU A 334 25.59 2.00 -10.79
C LEU A 334 24.48 1.16 -11.45
N GLY A 335 24.44 -0.14 -11.15
CA GLY A 335 23.36 -1.04 -11.57
C GLY A 335 22.54 -1.54 -10.38
N SER A 336 21.22 -1.58 -10.52
CA SER A 336 20.31 -2.16 -9.53
C SER A 336 19.07 -2.77 -10.20
N ASP A 337 18.18 -3.35 -9.39
CA ASP A 337 16.88 -3.85 -9.80
C ASP A 337 15.89 -3.70 -8.65
N GLN A 338 14.70 -3.19 -8.95
CA GLN A 338 13.60 -3.11 -7.98
C GLN A 338 12.29 -3.64 -8.56
N THR A 339 12.38 -4.62 -9.45
CA THR A 339 11.23 -5.46 -9.82
C THR A 339 10.75 -6.25 -8.59
N SER A 340 9.50 -6.69 -8.59
CA SER A 340 8.89 -7.33 -7.42
C SER A 340 9.17 -8.85 -7.37
N LEU A 341 10.46 -9.23 -7.38
CA LEU A 341 10.91 -10.63 -7.35
C LEU A 341 10.55 -11.42 -6.09
N HIS A 342 10.03 -10.77 -5.05
CA HIS A 342 9.44 -11.47 -3.90
C HIS A 342 8.11 -12.17 -4.25
N ASN A 343 7.50 -11.81 -5.37
CA ASN A 343 6.29 -12.43 -5.91
C ASN A 343 6.36 -12.56 -7.46
N PRO A 344 7.34 -13.32 -7.98
CA PRO A 344 7.70 -13.27 -9.39
C PRO A 344 6.61 -13.85 -10.31
N TRP A 345 5.72 -14.71 -9.79
CA TRP A 345 4.71 -15.42 -10.58
C TRP A 345 3.30 -14.84 -10.52
N ALA A 346 3.07 -13.79 -9.72
CA ALA A 346 1.76 -13.14 -9.65
C ALA A 346 1.88 -11.63 -9.95
N GLY A 347 2.50 -11.33 -11.10
CA GLY A 347 2.66 -9.98 -11.63
C GLY A 347 3.81 -9.17 -11.02
N GLY A 348 4.74 -9.83 -10.30
CA GLY A 348 5.89 -9.14 -9.72
C GLY A 348 7.10 -9.01 -10.65
N TYR A 349 7.25 -9.94 -11.62
CA TYR A 349 8.29 -9.92 -12.63
C TYR A 349 7.69 -10.28 -13.99
N TYR A 350 8.15 -9.61 -15.04
CA TYR A 350 7.67 -9.79 -16.40
C TYR A 350 8.82 -10.36 -17.26
N PRO A 351 8.68 -11.59 -17.79
CA PRO A 351 9.73 -12.20 -18.61
C PRO A 351 10.05 -11.39 -19.86
N VAL A 352 11.33 -11.35 -20.24
CA VAL A 352 11.76 -10.78 -21.51
C VAL A 352 11.16 -11.56 -22.69
N GLY A 353 10.88 -10.86 -23.79
CA GLY A 353 10.27 -11.45 -24.99
C GLY A 353 8.77 -11.73 -24.87
N ILE A 354 8.13 -11.42 -23.74
CA ILE A 354 6.67 -11.51 -23.55
C ILE A 354 6.15 -10.11 -23.28
N SER A 355 5.07 -9.71 -23.97
CA SER A 355 4.46 -8.40 -23.73
C SER A 355 3.80 -8.33 -22.35
N PHE A 356 3.61 -7.10 -21.83
CA PHE A 356 2.94 -6.88 -20.56
C PHE A 356 1.54 -7.51 -20.49
N GLU A 357 0.75 -7.39 -21.57
CA GLU A 357 -0.63 -7.91 -21.60
C GLU A 357 -0.66 -9.43 -21.72
N GLU A 358 0.25 -10.05 -22.48
CA GLU A 358 0.37 -11.51 -22.53
C GLU A 358 0.77 -12.08 -21.17
N ALA A 359 1.77 -11.47 -20.51
CA ALA A 359 2.22 -11.88 -19.19
C ALA A 359 1.16 -11.72 -18.08
N LYS A 360 0.13 -10.88 -18.29
CA LYS A 360 -1.03 -10.76 -17.38
C LYS A 360 -2.07 -11.87 -17.57
N GLN A 361 -2.11 -12.50 -18.75
CA GLN A 361 -3.09 -13.54 -19.07
C GLN A 361 -2.59 -14.94 -18.67
N MET A 362 -1.27 -15.14 -18.69
CA MET A 362 -0.58 -16.35 -18.22
C MET A 362 -0.58 -16.42 -16.69
#